data_AF-A0A952I751-F1
#
_entry.id   AF-A0A952I751-F1
#
_cell.length_a   1.000
_cell.length_b   1.000
_cell.length_c   1.000
_cell.angle_alpha   90.00
_cell.angle_beta   90.00
_cell.angle_gamma   90.00
#
_symmetry.space_group_name_H-M   'P 1'
#
loop_
_entity.id
_entity.type
_entity.pdbx_description
1 polymer ?
#
loop_
_entity_poly.entity_id
_entity_poly.type
_entity_poly.pdbx_seq_one_letter_code
_entity_poly.pdbx_strand_id
1 'polypeptide(L)' 'LPVLYGDEFIGRMDCKVHRQRRELEIKSLHFENQNFDIDTMAAAFGAALRKFRSFQQCDSVSLKRVEPKKLLRPLLSLQE' A
#
# COMPACT_ATOMS: atom_id res chain seq x y z
N LEU A 1 2.00 6.62 -7.87
CA LEU A 1 1.11 5.60 -8.45
C LEU A 1 -0.31 5.80 -7.94
N PRO A 2 -1.34 5.84 -8.81
CA PRO A 2 -2.73 5.89 -8.36
C PRO A 2 -3.11 4.60 -7.63
N VAL A 3 -3.92 4.72 -6.58
CA VAL A 3 -4.50 3.60 -5.81
C VAL A 3 -6.00 3.60 -6.08
N LEU A 4 -6.48 2.49 -6.63
CA LEU A 4 -7.88 2.27 -6.93
C LEU A 4 -8.45 1.19 -6.02
N TYR A 5 -9.72 1.33 -5.65
CA TYR A 5 -10.50 0.29 -4.99
C TYR A 5 -11.80 0.09 -5.75
N GLY A 6 -11.92 -1.07 -6.40
CA GLY A 6 -12.89 -1.24 -7.48
C GLY A 6 -12.53 -0.33 -8.65
N ASP A 7 -13.48 0.50 -9.06
CA ASP A 7 -13.38 1.54 -10.08
C ASP A 7 -13.16 2.95 -9.49
N GLU A 8 -13.13 3.08 -8.16
CA GLU A 8 -12.92 4.37 -7.50
C GLU A 8 -11.44 4.68 -7.25
N PHE A 9 -11.05 5.90 -7.57
CA PHE A 9 -9.78 6.46 -7.15
C PHE A 9 -9.83 6.84 -5.67
N ILE A 10 -9.03 6.16 -4.85
CA ILE A 10 -9.01 6.37 -3.41
C ILE A 10 -7.76 7.08 -2.90
N GLY A 11 -6.71 7.19 -3.72
CA GLY A 11 -5.49 7.87 -3.29
C GLY A 11 -4.26 7.62 -4.15
N ARG A 12 -3.10 7.95 -3.60
CA ARG A 12 -1.80 7.86 -4.27
C ARG A 12 -0.77 7.19 -3.38
N MET A 13 0.07 6.39 -4.01
CA MET A 13 1.23 5.76 -3.40
C MET A 13 2.50 6.29 -4.08
N ASP A 14 3.39 6.90 -3.30
CA ASP A 14 4.79 7.13 -3.70
C ASP A 14 5.62 5.95 -3.21
N CYS A 15 6.23 5.23 -4.15
CA CYS A 15 7.05 4.08 -3.83
C CYS A 15 8.31 4.01 -4.70
N LYS A 16 9.32 3.32 -4.18
CA LYS A 16 10.60 3.07 -4.84
C LYS A 16 10.95 1.59 -4.72
N VAL A 17 11.40 1.01 -5.83
CA VAL A 17 11.95 -0.34 -5.86
C VAL A 17 13.47 -0.26 -5.68
N HIS A 18 13.97 -0.82 -4.59
CA HIS A 18 15.39 -0.96 -4.31
C HIS A 18 15.88 -2.32 -4.79
N ARG A 19 16.24 -2.41 -6.08
CA ARG A 19 16.55 -3.69 -6.76
C ARG A 19 17.68 -4.50 -6.09
N GLN A 20 18.73 -3.83 -5.60
CA GLN A 20 19.84 -4.51 -4.90
C GLN A 20 19.40 -5.17 -3.59
N ARG A 21 18.44 -4.56 -2.88
CA ARG A 21 17.88 -5.05 -1.62
C ARG A 21 16.61 -5.88 -1.80
N ARG A 22 16.12 -5.99 -3.04
CA ARG A 22 14.84 -6.61 -3.39
C ARG A 22 13.70 -6.10 -2.48
N GLU A 23 13.65 -4.78 -2.29
CA GLU A 23 12.70 -4.15 -1.37
C GLU A 23 11.83 -3.13 -2.11
N LEU A 24 10.52 -3.18 -1.85
CA LEU A 24 9.57 -2.14 -2.23
C LEU A 24 9.38 -1.16 -1.07
N GLU A 25 9.96 0.02 -1.15
CA GLU A 25 9.73 1.09 -0.17
C GLU A 25 8.53 1.92 -0.59
N ILE A 26 7.50 1.97 0.25
CA ILE A 26 6.38 2.92 0.16
C ILE A 26 6.74 4.12 1.03
N LYS A 27 7.17 5.20 0.37
CA LYS A 27 7.57 6.46 1.03
C LYS A 27 6.35 7.17 1.61
N SER A 28 5.27 7.24 0.85
CA SER A 28 4.01 7.80 1.31
C SER A 28 2.83 7.11 0.64
N LEU A 29 1.78 6.90 1.43
CA LEU A 29 0.49 6.43 0.98
C LEU A 29 -0.56 7.43 1.45
N HIS A 30 -1.16 8.15 0.51
CA HIS A 30 -2.13 9.21 0.78
C HIS A 30 -3.50 8.79 0.25
N PHE A 31 -4.45 8.58 1.15
CA PHE A 31 -5.85 8.31 0.82
C PHE A 31 -6.61 9.63 0.75
N GLU A 32 -7.10 9.96 -0.44
CA GLU A 32 -7.86 11.18 -0.74
C GLU A 32 -9.35 10.99 -0.51
N ASN A 33 -9.88 9.80 -0.81
CA ASN A 33 -11.25 9.39 -0.55
C ASN A 33 -11.22 8.26 0.48
N GLN A 34 -12.18 8.24 1.41
CA GLN A 34 -12.28 7.25 2.48
C GLN A 34 -13.65 6.61 2.56
N ASN A 35 -14.42 6.64 1.46
CA ASN A 35 -15.74 6.03 1.35
C ASN A 35 -15.65 4.51 1.17
N PHE A 36 -14.92 3.84 2.05
CA PHE A 36 -14.78 2.38 2.07
C PHE A 36 -14.69 1.88 3.51
N ASP A 37 -15.06 0.62 3.69
CA ASP A 37 -14.76 -0.10 4.92
C ASP A 37 -13.25 -0.30 5.05
N ILE A 38 -12.68 0.15 6.16
CA ILE A 38 -11.23 0.21 6.36
C ILE A 38 -10.62 -1.19 6.39
N ASP A 39 -11.28 -2.14 7.05
CA ASP A 39 -10.74 -3.50 7.23
C ASP A 39 -10.76 -4.27 5.91
N THR A 40 -11.88 -4.18 5.17
CA THR A 40 -12.03 -4.79 3.84
C THR A 40 -11.05 -4.18 2.83
N MET A 41 -10.95 -2.84 2.79
CA MET A 41 -10.00 -2.14 1.92
C MET A 41 -8.57 -2.51 2.27
N ALA A 42 -8.20 -2.51 3.55
CA ALA A 42 -6.86 -2.85 3.99
C ALA A 42 -6.49 -4.27 3.54
N ALA A 43 -7.36 -5.27 3.79
CA ALA A 43 -7.12 -6.65 3.36
C ALA A 43 -6.93 -6.77 1.84
N ALA A 44 -7.77 -6.10 1.05
CA ALA A 44 -7.65 -6.07 -0.41
C ALA A 44 -6.34 -5.39 -0.86
N PHE A 45 -5.98 -4.26 -0.25
CA PHE A 45 -4.75 -3.54 -0.51
C PHE A 45 -3.52 -4.40 -0.17
N GLY A 46 -3.53 -5.11 0.95
CA GLY A 46 -2.47 -6.05 1.32
C GLY A 46 -2.28 -7.15 0.27
N ALA A 47 -3.37 -7.76 -0.21
CA ALA A 47 -3.32 -8.76 -1.28
C ALA A 47 -2.78 -8.17 -2.60
N ALA A 48 -3.23 -6.98 -3.00
CA ALA A 48 -2.74 -6.28 -4.18
C ALA A 48 -1.25 -5.93 -4.05
N LEU A 49 -0.82 -5.49 -2.86
CA LEU A 49 0.55 -5.12 -2.57
C LEU A 49 1.50 -6.33 -2.62
N ARG A 50 1.09 -7.51 -2.13
CA ARG A 50 1.85 -8.75 -2.30
C ARG A 50 2.06 -9.09 -3.78
N LYS A 51 1.00 -8.99 -4.60
CA LYS A 51 1.10 -9.21 -6.06
C LYS A 51 2.04 -8.19 -6.71
N PHE A 52 1.91 -6.91 -6.35
CA PHE A 52 2.76 -5.84 -6.87
C PHE A 52 4.22 -6.03 -6.45
N ARG A 53 4.49 -6.42 -5.19
CA ARG A 53 5.82 -6.76 -4.69
C ARG A 53 6.46 -7.87 -5.55
N SER A 54 5.74 -8.96 -5.77
CA SER A 54 6.21 -10.08 -6.62
C SER A 54 6.44 -9.65 -8.06
N PHE A 55 5.55 -8.83 -8.63
CA PHE A 55 5.72 -8.27 -9.98
C PHE A 55 6.97 -7.39 -10.10
N GLN A 56 7.29 -6.62 -9.06
CA GLN A 56 8.52 -5.82 -8.98
C GLN A 56 9.77 -6.64 -8.61
N GLN A 57 9.64 -7.96 -8.42
CA GLN A 57 10.71 -8.88 -8.02
C GLN A 57 11.35 -8.50 -6.67
N CYS A 58 10.53 -7.99 -5.74
CA CYS A 58 10.93 -7.71 -4.37
C CYS A 58 10.50 -8.84 -3.43
N ASP A 59 11.21 -8.98 -2.31
CA ASP A 59 10.91 -9.94 -1.24
C ASP A 59 10.28 -9.26 -0.03
N SER A 60 10.56 -7.98 0.20
CA SER A 60 10.04 -7.20 1.33
C SER A 60 9.35 -5.91 0.90
N VAL A 61 8.52 -5.38 1.80
CA VAL A 61 7.91 -4.06 1.68
C VAL A 61 8.17 -3.27 2.95
N SER A 62 8.54 -1.99 2.81
CA SER A 62 8.57 -1.06 3.95
C SER A 62 7.58 0.07 3.73
N LEU A 63 6.90 0.50 4.80
CA LEU A 63 5.90 1.58 4.76
C LEU A 63 6.33 2.69 5.72
N LYS A 64 6.58 3.89 5.18
CA LYS A 64 7.12 5.02 5.96
C LYS A 64 6.05 5.97 6.46
N ARG A 65 5.09 6.32 5.61
CA ARG A 65 4.06 7.32 5.91
C ARG A 65 2.72 6.89 5.32
N VAL A 66 1.67 7.01 6.13
CA VAL A 66 0.28 6.84 5.71
C VAL A 66 -0.52 8.06 6.14
N GLU A 67 -1.30 8.60 5.22
CA GLU A 67 -2.23 9.69 5.47
C GLU A 67 -3.63 9.33 4.98
N PRO A 68 -4.66 9.51 5.81
CA PRO A 68 -4.58 9.94 7.21
C PRO A 68 -4.05 8.84 8.15
N LYS A 69 -3.43 9.26 9.26
CA LYS A 69 -2.73 8.38 10.22
C LYS A 69 -3.57 7.25 10.80
N LYS A 70 -4.90 7.40 10.85
CA LYS A 70 -5.83 6.35 11.33
C LYS A 70 -5.71 5.03 10.55
N LEU A 71 -5.29 5.11 9.28
CA LEU A 71 -5.12 3.96 8.40
C LEU A 71 -3.77 3.25 8.58
N LEU A 72 -2.84 3.82 9.35
CA LEU A 72 -1.52 3.24 9.54
C LEU A 72 -1.59 1.87 10.23
N ARG A 73 -2.36 1.75 11.32
CA ARG A 73 -2.45 0.51 12.10
C ARG A 73 -3.03 -0.66 11.29
N PRO A 74 -4.19 -0.53 10.62
CA PRO A 74 -4.75 -1.61 9.79
C PRO A 74 -3.82 -2.06 8.66
N LEU A 75 -2.98 -1.17 8.13
CA LEU A 75 -2.07 -1.49 7.04
C LEU A 75 -0.77 -2.16 7.50
N LEU A 76 -0.29 -1.86 8.71
CA LEU A 76 0.91 -2.49 9.28
C LEU A 76 0.67 -3.96 9.64
N SER A 77 -0.54 -4.31 10.07
CA SER A 77 -0.91 -5.71 10.38
C SER A 77 -0.97 -6.62 9.16
N LEU A 78 -0.80 -6.09 7.94
CA LEU A 78 -0.93 -6.84 6.68
C LEU A 78 0.42 -7.07 5.98
N GLN A 79 1.53 -6.65 6.59
CA GLN A 79 2.88 -6.77 6.03
C GLN A 79 3.50 -8.17 6.22
N GLU A 80 2.74 -9.13 6.76
CA GLU A 80 3.09 -10.57 6.80
C GLU A 80 2.81 -11.28 5.47
#